data_AF-A0A2G6LW83-F1
#
_entry.id   AF-A0A2G6LW83-F1
#
_cell.length_a   1.000
_cell.length_b   1.000
_cell.length_c   1.000
_cell.angle_alpha   90.00
_cell.angle_beta   90.00
_cell.angle_gamma   90.00
#
_symmetry.space_group_name_H-M   'P 1'
#
loop_
_entity.id
_entity.type
_entity.pdbx_description
1 polymer ?
#
loop_
_entity_poly.entity_id
_entity_poly.type
_entity_poly.pdbx_seq_one_letter_code
_entity_poly.pdbx_strand_id
1 'polypeptide(L)'
;MFDPKKFSTLKPKPFPVFLLLDVSGSMDMAIDPENTRRTGQTIFEDGQEWEIVEGGTTKTQLLNDAVKKMIDSFKEEEKMETEFLVSVITFGDEACVHL
;
A
#
# COMPACT_ATOMS: atom_id res chain seq x y z
N MET A 1 -44.53 16.86 -20.95
CA MET A 1 -43.50 17.66 -20.26
C MET A 1 -42.34 16.74 -19.96
N PHE A 2 -41.13 17.09 -20.41
CA PHE A 2 -39.92 16.28 -20.18
C PHE A 2 -39.55 16.33 -18.70
N ASP A 3 -39.37 15.17 -18.07
CA ASP A 3 -38.96 15.07 -16.67
C ASP A 3 -37.49 14.61 -16.60
N PRO A 4 -36.53 15.54 -16.45
CA PRO A 4 -35.11 15.22 -16.42
C PRO A 4 -34.72 14.30 -15.25
N LYS A 5 -35.54 14.21 -14.19
CA LYS A 5 -35.27 13.33 -13.04
C LYS A 5 -35.44 11.84 -13.38
N LYS A 6 -36.09 11.49 -14.49
CA LYS A 6 -36.17 10.12 -15.02
C LYS A 6 -34.95 9.71 -15.85
N PHE A 7 -34.07 10.67 -16.16
CA PHE A 7 -32.92 10.49 -17.04
C PHE A 7 -31.58 10.82 -16.36
N SER A 8 -31.58 11.32 -15.13
CA SER A 8 -30.36 11.47 -14.32
C SER A 8 -30.15 10.23 -13.45
N THR A 9 -28.98 9.60 -13.58
CA THR A 9 -28.58 8.42 -12.80
C THR A 9 -28.39 8.73 -11.31
N LEU A 10 -28.49 7.67 -10.52
CA LEU A 10 -28.23 7.64 -9.07
C LEU A 10 -26.80 8.06 -8.80
N LYS A 11 -26.57 8.83 -7.71
CA LYS A 11 -25.22 9.11 -7.19
C LYS A 11 -24.33 7.86 -7.26
N PRO A 12 -23.05 7.99 -7.65
CA PRO A 12 -22.06 6.92 -7.54
C PRO A 12 -22.22 6.16 -6.24
N LYS A 13 -22.35 4.83 -6.29
CA LYS A 13 -22.35 4.04 -5.07
C LYS A 13 -20.89 3.90 -4.61
N PRO A 14 -20.51 4.44 -3.45
CA PRO A 14 -19.13 4.35 -2.99
C PRO A 14 -18.74 2.87 -2.78
N PHE A 15 -17.54 2.54 -3.22
CA PHE A 15 -16.95 1.22 -3.11
C PHE A 15 -15.82 1.26 -2.05
N PRO A 16 -16.05 0.69 -0.86
CA PRO A 16 -15.05 0.70 0.21
C PRO A 16 -13.94 -0.33 -0.07
N VAL A 17 -12.69 0.10 0.09
CA VAL A 17 -11.49 -0.73 -0.06
C VAL A 17 -10.64 -0.58 1.20
N PHE A 18 -10.40 -1.69 1.90
CA PHE A 18 -9.50 -1.74 3.05
C PHE A 18 -8.18 -2.41 2.64
N LEU A 19 -7.08 -1.70 2.80
CA LEU A 19 -5.74 -2.23 2.63
C LEU A 19 -5.17 -2.59 3.98
N LEU A 20 -4.87 -3.87 4.20
CA LEU A 20 -4.16 -4.34 5.38
C LEU A 20 -2.72 -4.66 4.95
N LEU A 21 -1.78 -3.84 5.39
CA LEU A 21 -0.40 -3.84 4.93
C LEU A 21 0.55 -4.27 6.04
N ASP A 22 1.33 -5.31 5.79
CA ASP A 22 2.40 -5.75 6.69
C ASP A 22 3.59 -4.78 6.60
N VAL A 23 4.08 -4.33 7.75
CA VAL A 23 5.25 -3.45 7.91
C VAL A 23 6.23 -4.00 8.95
N SER A 24 6.17 -5.30 9.25
CA SER A 24 7.14 -5.99 10.13
C SER A 24 8.56 -5.90 9.58
N GLY A 25 9.58 -6.13 10.42
CA GLY A 25 10.98 -6.05 10.02
C GLY A 25 11.34 -6.96 8.82
N SER A 26 10.58 -8.05 8.62
CA SER A 26 10.74 -8.93 7.45
C SER A 26 10.44 -8.27 6.09
N MET A 27 9.74 -7.13 6.10
CA MET A 27 9.43 -6.32 4.94
C MET A 27 10.60 -5.43 4.51
N ASP A 28 11.52 -5.13 5.42
CA ASP A 28 12.74 -4.38 5.13
C ASP A 28 13.87 -5.25 4.58
N MET A 29 13.63 -6.57 4.46
CA MET A 29 14.53 -7.48 3.78
C MET A 29 14.71 -7.09 2.30
N ALA A 30 15.97 -6.98 1.88
CA ALA A 30 16.32 -6.81 0.47
C ALA A 30 15.95 -8.07 -0.34
N ILE A 31 15.33 -7.86 -1.50
CA ILE A 31 14.87 -8.95 -2.40
C ILE A 31 15.86 -9.26 -3.53
N ASP A 32 16.83 -8.39 -3.74
CA ASP A 32 17.87 -8.43 -4.77
C ASP A 32 19.26 -8.39 -4.11
N PRO A 33 19.64 -9.47 -3.38
CA PRO A 33 20.85 -9.50 -2.57
C PRO A 33 22.13 -9.20 -3.36
N GLU A 34 22.14 -9.44 -4.67
CA GLU A 34 23.24 -9.10 -5.57
C GLU A 34 23.51 -7.58 -5.67
N ASN A 35 22.51 -6.74 -5.41
CA ASN A 35 22.62 -5.28 -5.40
C ASN A 35 22.85 -4.72 -3.99
N THR A 36 23.11 -5.59 -3.01
CA THR A 36 23.34 -5.21 -1.62
C THR A 36 24.81 -5.32 -1.23
N ARG A 37 25.22 -4.45 -0.30
CA ARG A 37 26.52 -4.48 0.36
C ARG A 37 26.32 -4.82 1.84
N ARG A 38 26.95 -5.91 2.27
CA ARG A 38 26.98 -6.32 3.69
C ARG A 38 27.71 -5.29 4.54
N THR A 39 27.08 -4.84 5.62
CA THR A 39 27.71 -3.91 6.59
C THR A 39 28.46 -4.66 7.70
N GLY A 40 28.12 -5.93 7.93
CA GLY A 40 28.61 -6.72 9.06
C GLY A 40 27.96 -6.37 10.40
N GLN A 41 26.98 -5.45 10.41
CA GLN A 41 26.18 -5.12 11.58
C GLN A 41 24.92 -5.99 11.61
N THR A 42 24.49 -6.40 12.80
CA THR A 42 23.22 -7.12 13.00
C THR A 42 22.31 -6.38 13.97
N ILE A 43 21.00 -6.53 13.79
CA ILE A 43 19.96 -6.03 14.70
C ILE A 43 19.08 -7.18 15.14
N PHE A 44 18.47 -7.07 16.31
CA PHE A 44 17.46 -8.01 16.77
C PHE A 44 16.09 -7.32 16.75
N GLU A 45 15.20 -7.79 15.89
CA GLU A 45 13.87 -7.22 15.66
C GLU A 45 12.88 -8.35 15.38
N ASP A 46 11.65 -8.24 15.89
CA ASP A 46 10.60 -9.25 15.77
C ASP A 46 10.99 -10.66 16.25
N GLY A 47 11.90 -10.76 17.23
CA GLY A 47 12.38 -12.04 17.74
C GLY A 47 13.41 -12.74 16.85
N GLN A 48 13.90 -12.08 15.81
CA GLN A 48 14.89 -12.61 14.88
C GLN A 48 16.10 -11.67 14.74
N GLU A 49 17.29 -12.23 14.48
CA GLU A 49 18.48 -11.45 14.13
C GLU A 49 18.53 -11.19 12.62
N TRP A 50 18.71 -9.93 12.25
CA TRP A 50 18.78 -9.45 10.87
C TRP A 50 20.15 -8.82 10.60
N GLU A 51 20.72 -9.05 9.42
CA GLU A 51 21.93 -8.36 8.98
C GLU A 51 21.56 -7.05 8.29
N ILE A 52 22.20 -5.94 8.69
CA ILE A 52 22.03 -4.66 8.01
C ILE A 52 22.82 -4.71 6.71
N VAL A 53 22.15 -4.40 5.60
CA VAL A 53 22.76 -4.25 4.28
C VAL A 53 22.52 -2.85 3.74
N GLU A 54 23.45 -2.35 2.93
CA GLU A 54 23.31 -1.10 2.18
C GLU A 54 22.95 -1.40 0.72
N GLY A 55 22.01 -0.65 0.14
CA GLY A 55 21.58 -0.84 -1.24
C GLY A 55 20.48 -1.89 -1.40
N GLY A 56 20.26 -2.33 -2.64
CA GLY A 56 19.15 -3.19 -3.02
C GLY A 56 17.77 -2.52 -2.94
N THR A 57 16.76 -3.36 -3.14
CA THR A 57 15.33 -3.06 -3.13
C THR A 57 14.69 -3.86 -2.00
N THR A 58 13.95 -3.20 -1.13
CA THR A 58 13.22 -3.89 -0.03
C THR A 58 11.81 -4.31 -0.46
N LYS A 59 11.21 -5.26 0.25
CA LYS A 59 9.79 -5.59 0.03
C LYS A 59 8.88 -4.39 0.33
N THR A 60 9.23 -3.56 1.31
CA THR A 60 8.54 -2.30 1.62
C THR A 60 8.52 -1.34 0.42
N GLN A 61 9.62 -1.22 -0.32
CA GLN A 61 9.65 -0.39 -1.53
C GLN A 61 8.72 -0.93 -2.62
N LEU A 62 8.75 -2.24 -2.88
CA LEU A 62 7.83 -2.87 -3.83
C LEU A 62 6.37 -2.70 -3.42
N LEU A 63 6.06 -2.86 -2.12
CA LEU A 63 4.72 -2.68 -1.58
C LEU A 63 4.22 -1.25 -1.83
N ASN A 64 5.05 -0.25 -1.50
CA ASN A 64 4.71 1.15 -1.73
C ASN A 64 4.46 1.45 -3.20
N ASP A 65 5.26 0.90 -4.11
CA ASP A 65 5.08 1.10 -5.55
C ASP A 65 3.82 0.41 -6.07
N ALA A 66 3.48 -0.77 -5.55
CA ALA A 66 2.25 -1.46 -5.88
C ALA A 66 1.01 -0.69 -5.38
N VAL A 67 1.05 -0.18 -4.15
CA VAL A 67 -0.04 0.61 -3.56
C VAL A 67 -0.25 1.92 -4.33
N LYS A 68 0.83 2.62 -4.71
CA LYS A 68 0.74 3.82 -5.56
C LYS A 68 0.08 3.52 -6.90
N LYS A 69 0.54 2.47 -7.59
CA LYS A 69 -0.05 2.03 -8.87
C LYS A 69 -1.54 1.72 -8.74
N MET A 70 -1.93 1.02 -7.67
CA MET A 70 -3.33 0.70 -7.39
C MET A 70 -4.18 1.97 -7.19
N ILE A 71 -3.70 2.92 -6.38
CA ILE A 71 -4.39 4.20 -6.16
C ILE A 71 -4.50 4.99 -7.47
N ASP A 72 -3.45 4.99 -8.29
CA ASP A 72 -3.48 5.67 -9.58
C ASP A 72 -4.47 5.01 -10.56
N SER A 73 -4.57 3.67 -10.57
CA SER A 73 -5.62 2.97 -11.32
C SER A 73 -7.02 3.32 -10.81
N PHE A 74 -7.24 3.42 -9.48
CA PHE A 74 -8.54 3.86 -8.96
C PHE A 74 -8.91 5.28 -9.42
N LYS A 75 -7.96 6.23 -9.43
CA LYS A 75 -8.20 7.59 -9.93
C LYS A 75 -8.61 7.63 -11.41
N GLU A 76 -8.08 6.72 -12.22
CA GLU A 76 -8.47 6.61 -13.64
C GLU A 76 -9.91 6.09 -13.78
N GLU A 77 -10.28 5.12 -12.94
CA GLU A 77 -11.61 4.48 -12.91
C GLU A 77 -12.71 5.37 -12.28
N GLU A 78 -12.38 6.27 -11.35
CA GLU A 78 -13.36 7.20 -10.75
C GLU A 78 -14.06 8.10 -11.78
N LYS A 79 -13.48 8.25 -12.97
CA LYS A 79 -14.08 8.98 -14.10
C LYS A 79 -15.36 8.31 -14.62
N MET A 80 -15.63 7.04 -14.27
CA MET A 80 -16.76 6.23 -14.74
C MET A 80 -17.91 6.09 -13.70
N GLU A 81 -18.21 7.16 -12.96
CA GLU A 81 -19.30 7.20 -11.94
C GLU A 81 -19.11 6.24 -10.75
N THR A 82 -17.88 5.81 -10.46
CA THR A 82 -17.54 5.03 -9.27
C THR A 82 -16.73 5.90 -8.30
N GLU A 83 -17.02 5.83 -7.00
CA GLU A 83 -16.27 6.52 -5.94
C GLU A 83 -15.55 5.44 -5.11
N PHE A 84 -14.23 5.55 -4.90
CA PHE A 84 -13.49 4.58 -4.08
C PHE A 84 -13.16 5.16 -2.71
N LEU A 85 -13.63 4.50 -1.64
CA LEU A 85 -13.28 4.86 -0.27
C LEU A 85 -12.15 3.96 0.21
N VAL A 86 -10.91 4.44 0.13
CA VAL A 86 -9.72 3.66 0.50
C VAL A 86 -9.30 3.96 1.94
N SER A 87 -9.16 2.93 2.77
CA SER A 87 -8.59 2.99 4.11
C SER A 87 -7.36 2.11 4.19
N VAL A 88 -6.26 2.62 4.76
CA VAL A 88 -5.01 1.88 4.91
C VAL A 88 -4.77 1.57 6.39
N ILE A 89 -4.51 0.31 6.69
CA ILE A 89 -4.21 -0.20 8.02
C ILE A 89 -2.86 -0.90 7.93
N THR A 90 -1.86 -0.43 8.65
CA THR A 90 -0.56 -1.10 8.75
C THR A 90 -0.49 -1.96 10.02
N PHE A 91 0.20 -3.10 9.95
CA PHE A 91 0.45 -3.99 11.08
C PHE A 91 1.88 -4.54 11.02
N GLY A 92 2.51 -4.81 12.17
CA GLY A 92 3.90 -5.29 12.24
C GLY A 92 4.85 -4.41 13.05
N ASP A 93 4.39 -3.23 13.46
CA ASP A 93 4.94 -2.36 14.52
C ASP A 93 3.74 -1.64 15.20
N GLU A 94 3.94 -0.65 16.09
CA GLU A 94 2.84 0.18 16.63
C GLU A 94 1.94 0.70 15.49
N ALA A 95 0.69 0.24 15.45
CA ALA A 95 -0.24 0.51 14.37
C ALA A 95 -0.54 2.02 14.25
N CYS A 96 -0.05 2.67 13.20
CA CYS A 96 -0.39 4.06 12.87
C CYS A 96 -1.58 4.12 11.91
N VAL A 97 -2.76 4.47 12.44
CA VAL A 97 -3.95 4.76 11.63
C VAL A 97 -3.75 6.10 10.91
N HIS A 98 -3.81 6.09 9.58
CA HIS A 98 -3.87 7.32 8.77
C HIS A 98 -5.33 7.54 8.33
N LEU A 99 -5.98 8.55 8.92
CA LEU A 99 -7.36 8.99 8.62
C LEU A 99 -7.38 10.07 7.54
#